data_AF-A0A7E6D375-F1
#
_entry.id   AF-A0A7E6D375-F1
#
_cell.length_a   1.000
_cell.length_b   1.000
_cell.length_c   1.000
_cell.angle_alpha   90.00
_cell.angle_beta   90.00
_cell.angle_gamma   90.00
#
_symmetry.space_group_name_H-M   'P 1'
#
loop_
_entity.id
_entity.type
_entity.pdbx_description
1 polymer ?
#
loop_
_entity_poly.entity_id
_entity_poly.type
_entity_poly.pdbx_seq_one_letter_code
_entity_poly.pdbx_strand_id
1 'polypeptide(L)'
;MLTRKIKLWDINAHITCRLCSGYLIDATTVTECLHTFCRSCLVKYLEENNTCPTCRIVIHQSHPLQYIGHDRTMQDIVYKLVPGLQEAEMRKQREFYHKLGMEVPGDIKGETGSAKQHSDPHRNGETKADESCNKEAAEEKQEEDNDYHRSDEQLDILCNEEILGKDHTLKFVVVTRWRFKKAPLLLHYRPKMDLL
;
A
#
# COMPACT_ATOMS: atom_id res chain seq x y z
N MET A 1 13.53 -10.07 -26.63
CA MET A 1 12.28 -10.13 -25.84
C MET A 1 11.12 -9.76 -26.75
N LEU A 2 10.09 -10.59 -26.87
CA LEU A 2 8.88 -10.24 -27.63
C LEU A 2 8.10 -9.19 -26.83
N THR A 3 8.02 -7.95 -27.33
CA THR A 3 7.24 -6.88 -26.71
C THR A 3 5.76 -7.06 -27.06
N ARG A 4 4.96 -7.47 -26.09
CA ARG A 4 3.49 -7.50 -26.23
C ARG A 4 2.95 -6.11 -25.91
N LYS A 5 2.14 -5.56 -26.82
CA LYS A 5 1.38 -4.33 -26.61
C LYS A 5 -0.03 -4.69 -26.19
N ILE A 6 -0.46 -4.18 -25.04
CA ILE A 6 -1.84 -4.33 -24.53
C ILE A 6 -2.42 -2.92 -24.44
N LYS A 7 -3.68 -2.75 -24.85
CA LYS A 7 -4.33 -1.45 -24.74
C LYS A 7 -4.78 -1.25 -23.30
N LEU A 8 -4.52 -0.07 -22.74
CA LEU A 8 -4.83 0.23 -21.34
C LEU A 8 -6.31 0.02 -20.99
N TRP A 9 -7.20 0.30 -21.95
CA TRP A 9 -8.64 0.15 -21.81
C TRP A 9 -9.11 -1.27 -21.42
N ASP A 10 -8.31 -2.31 -21.72
CA ASP A 10 -8.62 -3.73 -21.53
C ASP A 10 -8.30 -4.11 -20.08
N ILE A 11 -7.45 -3.30 -19.43
CA ILE A 11 -6.98 -3.49 -18.06
C ILE A 11 -7.77 -2.62 -17.08
N ASN A 12 -8.37 -1.51 -17.55
CA ASN A 12 -9.08 -0.54 -16.71
C ASN A 12 -10.09 -1.17 -15.74
N ALA A 13 -10.78 -2.24 -16.14
CA ALA A 13 -11.72 -2.96 -15.28
C ALA A 13 -11.09 -3.51 -13.98
N HIS A 14 -9.77 -3.71 -13.96
CA HIS A 14 -9.01 -4.29 -12.86
C HIS A 14 -8.21 -3.26 -12.04
N ILE A 15 -8.07 -2.02 -12.52
CA ILE A 15 -7.20 -0.99 -11.91
C ILE A 15 -7.95 0.32 -11.62
N THR A 16 -9.27 0.32 -11.75
CA THR A 16 -10.13 1.49 -11.48
C THR A 16 -10.98 1.26 -10.24
N CYS A 17 -11.16 2.33 -9.47
CA CYS A 17 -11.98 2.36 -8.27
C CYS A 17 -13.47 2.43 -8.66
N ARG A 18 -14.29 1.53 -8.10
CA ARG A 18 -15.73 1.50 -8.37
C ARG A 18 -16.53 2.65 -7.72
N LEU A 19 -15.95 3.34 -6.75
CA LEU A 19 -16.60 4.47 -6.06
C LEU A 19 -16.41 5.80 -6.82
N CYS A 20 -15.21 6.09 -7.31
CA CYS A 20 -14.92 7.36 -8.00
C CYS A 20 -14.76 7.21 -9.52
N SER A 21 -14.75 5.99 -10.06
CA SER A 21 -14.50 5.68 -11.48
C SER A 21 -13.13 6.13 -12.03
N GLY A 22 -12.22 6.61 -11.17
CA GLY A 22 -10.82 6.89 -11.49
C GLY A 22 -9.91 5.69 -11.28
N TYR A 23 -8.62 5.83 -11.60
CA TYR A 23 -7.60 4.82 -11.22
C TYR A 23 -7.45 4.73 -9.70
N LEU A 24 -7.03 3.56 -9.21
CA LEU A 24 -6.76 3.34 -7.79
C LEU A 24 -5.60 4.25 -7.32
N ILE A 25 -5.88 5.08 -6.32
CA ILE A 25 -4.90 5.90 -5.59
C ILE A 25 -4.97 5.50 -4.12
N ASP A 26 -3.82 5.17 -3.54
CA ASP A 26 -3.70 4.49 -2.26
C ASP A 26 -4.65 3.30 -2.17
N ALA A 27 -4.44 2.33 -3.07
CA ALA A 27 -5.23 1.11 -3.18
C ALA A 27 -5.44 0.48 -1.78
N THR A 28 -6.70 0.32 -1.41
CA THR A 28 -7.12 -0.18 -0.12
C THR A 28 -8.14 -1.30 -0.35
N THR A 29 -7.83 -2.48 0.17
CA THR A 29 -8.57 -3.71 -0.08
C THR A 29 -9.33 -4.13 1.17
N VAL A 30 -10.60 -4.52 0.99
CA VAL A 30 -11.40 -5.16 2.04
C VAL A 30 -10.91 -6.59 2.25
N THR A 31 -10.55 -6.97 3.47
CA THR A 31 -9.89 -8.27 3.74
C THR A 31 -10.80 -9.45 3.43
N GLU A 32 -12.08 -9.36 3.79
CA GLU A 32 -13.04 -10.48 3.68
C GLU A 32 -13.41 -10.84 2.24
N CYS A 33 -13.42 -9.87 1.33
CA CYS A 33 -13.92 -10.07 -0.03
C CYS A 33 -12.95 -9.66 -1.15
N LEU A 34 -11.77 -9.16 -0.79
CA LEU A 34 -10.69 -8.75 -1.70
C LEU A 34 -11.11 -7.73 -2.78
N HIS A 35 -12.11 -6.90 -2.50
CA HIS A 35 -12.44 -5.77 -3.37
C HIS A 35 -11.60 -4.56 -3.00
N THR A 36 -10.99 -3.95 -4.01
CA THR A 36 -10.04 -2.83 -3.86
C THR A 36 -10.65 -1.51 -4.32
N PHE A 37 -10.36 -0.45 -3.59
CA PHE A 37 -10.83 0.92 -3.83
C PHE A 37 -9.71 1.92 -3.52
N CYS A 38 -9.89 3.20 -3.84
CA CYS A 38 -9.00 4.24 -3.30
C CYS A 38 -9.22 4.37 -1.79
N ARG A 39 -8.15 4.62 -1.02
CA ARG A 39 -8.24 4.82 0.44
C ARG A 39 -9.28 5.85 0.83
N SER A 40 -9.18 7.06 0.26
CA SER A 40 -10.08 8.17 0.55
C SER A 40 -11.54 7.84 0.22
N CYS A 41 -11.77 7.05 -0.82
CA CYS A 41 -13.11 6.64 -1.23
C CYS A 41 -13.71 5.63 -0.25
N LEU A 42 -12.96 4.58 0.10
CA LEU A 42 -13.46 3.53 0.98
C LEU A 42 -13.63 4.03 2.41
N VAL A 43 -12.65 4.77 2.94
CA VAL A 43 -12.73 5.32 4.31
C VAL A 43 -13.95 6.22 4.44
N LYS A 44 -14.16 7.14 3.48
CA LYS A 44 -15.34 8.01 3.46
C LYS A 44 -16.65 7.21 3.40
N TYR A 45 -16.72 6.18 2.55
CA TYR A 45 -17.92 5.35 2.46
C TYR A 45 -18.24 4.63 3.79
N LEU A 46 -17.20 4.19 4.51
CA LEU A 46 -17.35 3.46 5.77
C LEU A 46 -17.65 4.35 6.99
N GLU A 47 -17.72 5.66 6.82
CA GLU A 47 -18.24 6.58 7.85
C GLU A 47 -19.74 6.33 8.12
N GLU A 48 -20.49 5.93 7.07
CA GLU A 48 -21.95 5.74 7.14
C GLU A 48 -22.38 4.29 6.86
N ASN A 49 -21.45 3.41 6.46
CA ASN A 49 -21.76 2.06 6.01
C ASN A 49 -20.76 1.05 6.59
N ASN A 50 -21.19 -0.21 6.75
CA ASN A 50 -20.32 -1.30 7.22
C ASN A 50 -20.25 -2.47 6.25
N THR A 51 -20.64 -2.27 4.99
CA THR A 51 -20.65 -3.30 3.94
C THR A 51 -19.69 -2.96 2.81
N CYS A 52 -19.24 -3.96 2.04
CA CYS A 52 -18.45 -3.70 0.84
C CYS A 52 -19.29 -2.99 -0.23
N PRO A 53 -18.83 -1.88 -0.84
CA PRO A 53 -19.58 -1.18 -1.90
C PRO A 53 -19.92 -2.06 -3.12
N THR A 54 -19.06 -3.04 -3.43
CA THR A 54 -19.19 -3.90 -4.60
C THR A 54 -20.10 -5.10 -4.35
N CYS A 55 -19.82 -5.91 -3.31
CA CYS A 55 -20.53 -7.18 -3.07
C CYS A 55 -21.51 -7.14 -1.90
N ARG A 56 -21.59 -6.03 -1.16
CA ARG A 56 -22.51 -5.80 -0.03
C ARG A 56 -22.37 -6.75 1.16
N ILE A 57 -21.34 -7.60 1.19
CA ILE A 57 -20.98 -8.37 2.39
C ILE A 57 -20.64 -7.39 3.52
N VAL A 58 -21.07 -7.70 4.75
CA VAL A 58 -20.70 -6.94 5.95
C VAL A 58 -19.21 -7.11 6.20
N ILE A 59 -18.47 -5.99 6.20
CA ILE A 59 -17.03 -5.98 6.46
C ILE A 59 -16.78 -6.30 7.94
N HIS A 60 -17.49 -5.61 8.83
CA HIS A 60 -17.50 -5.88 10.26
C HIS A 60 -18.70 -5.17 10.91
N GLN A 61 -19.18 -5.65 12.06
CA GLN A 61 -20.36 -5.09 12.74
C GLN A 61 -20.17 -3.64 13.22
N SER A 62 -19.06 -3.36 13.93
CA SER A 62 -18.82 -2.03 14.54
C SER A 62 -17.56 -1.29 14.05
N HIS A 63 -16.49 -2.02 13.71
CA HIS A 63 -15.19 -1.43 13.33
C HIS A 63 -14.75 -1.81 11.90
N PRO A 64 -15.48 -1.43 10.84
CA PRO A 64 -15.14 -1.80 9.47
C PRO A 64 -13.76 -1.31 9.02
N LEU A 65 -13.27 -0.18 9.57
CA LEU A 65 -11.94 0.37 9.27
C LEU A 65 -10.77 -0.52 9.71
N GLN A 66 -10.98 -1.46 10.65
CA GLN A 66 -9.95 -2.42 11.08
C GLN A 66 -9.80 -3.61 10.11
N TYR A 67 -10.74 -3.77 9.18
CA TYR A 67 -10.84 -4.90 8.24
C TYR A 67 -10.62 -4.45 6.78
N ILE A 68 -9.90 -3.34 6.63
CA ILE A 68 -9.40 -2.85 5.35
C ILE A 68 -7.89 -2.64 5.48
N GLY A 69 -7.13 -2.92 4.42
CA GLY A 69 -5.69 -2.82 4.43
C GLY A 69 -5.16 -2.15 3.16
N HIS A 70 -4.02 -1.47 3.29
CA HIS A 70 -3.30 -0.94 2.14
C HIS A 70 -2.80 -2.08 1.26
N ASP A 71 -3.15 -2.02 -0.02
CA ASP A 71 -2.73 -2.99 -1.03
C ASP A 71 -1.55 -2.40 -1.81
N ARG A 72 -0.37 -2.47 -1.21
CA ARG A 72 0.87 -1.92 -1.78
C ARG A 72 1.17 -2.53 -3.15
N THR A 73 0.96 -3.84 -3.31
CA THR A 73 1.21 -4.52 -4.58
C THR A 73 0.25 -4.07 -5.67
N MET A 74 -1.05 -3.95 -5.38
CA MET A 74 -2.01 -3.42 -6.36
C MET A 74 -1.71 -1.96 -6.71
N GLN A 75 -1.31 -1.13 -5.73
CA GLN A 75 -0.91 0.24 -6.00
C GLN A 75 0.32 0.31 -6.93
N ASP A 76 1.34 -0.51 -6.68
CA ASP A 76 2.52 -0.61 -7.53
C ASP A 76 2.18 -1.06 -8.96
N ILE A 77 1.27 -2.04 -9.09
CA ILE A 77 0.78 -2.50 -10.39
C ILE A 77 0.12 -1.34 -11.13
N VAL A 78 -0.78 -0.59 -10.47
CA VAL A 78 -1.48 0.54 -11.07
C VAL A 78 -0.50 1.61 -11.55
N TYR A 79 0.48 2.00 -10.72
CA TYR A 79 1.48 3.01 -11.09
C TYR A 79 2.44 2.54 -12.19
N LYS A 80 2.80 1.26 -12.24
CA LYS A 80 3.64 0.71 -13.32
C LYS A 80 2.88 0.56 -14.64
N LEU A 81 1.57 0.33 -14.61
CA LEU A 81 0.75 0.11 -15.80
C LEU A 81 0.22 1.41 -16.43
N VAL A 82 -0.08 2.43 -15.61
CA VAL A 82 -0.66 3.70 -16.09
C VAL A 82 0.45 4.76 -16.20
N PRO A 83 0.86 5.14 -17.43
CA PRO A 83 1.96 6.08 -17.60
C PRO A 83 1.65 7.46 -16.99
N GLY A 84 2.59 7.99 -16.19
CA GLY A 84 2.50 9.33 -15.62
C GLY A 84 1.53 9.49 -14.45
N LEU A 85 0.87 8.41 -14.00
CA LEU A 85 -0.15 8.48 -12.96
C LEU A 85 0.42 8.87 -11.60
N GLN A 86 1.52 8.25 -11.19
CA GLN A 86 2.17 8.50 -9.91
C GLN A 86 2.68 9.95 -9.84
N GLU A 87 3.37 10.42 -10.89
CA GLU A 87 3.89 11.78 -10.97
C GLU A 87 2.77 12.81 -10.99
N ALA A 88 1.66 12.51 -11.67
CA ALA A 88 0.50 13.38 -11.70
C ALA A 88 -0.15 13.51 -10.32
N GLU A 89 -0.24 12.41 -9.56
CA GLU A 89 -0.80 12.43 -8.21
C GLU A 89 0.11 13.19 -7.23
N MET A 90 1.41 12.89 -7.23
CA MET A 90 2.40 13.59 -6.42
C MET A 90 2.43 15.10 -6.72
N ARG A 91 2.26 15.49 -7.99
CA ARG A 91 2.14 16.91 -8.37
C ARG A 91 0.90 17.55 -7.75
N LYS A 92 -0.27 16.92 -7.82
CA LYS A 92 -1.50 17.45 -7.20
C LYS A 92 -1.33 17.62 -5.70
N GLN A 93 -0.71 16.64 -5.03
CA GLN A 93 -0.45 16.70 -3.60
C GLN A 93 0.47 17.88 -3.26
N ARG A 94 1.61 18.01 -3.95
CA ARG A 94 2.52 19.16 -3.76
C ARG A 94 1.83 20.50 -3.99
N GLU A 95 1.06 20.63 -5.06
CA GLU A 95 0.32 21.86 -5.36
C GLU A 95 -0.70 22.20 -4.27
N PHE A 96 -1.34 21.21 -3.66
CA PHE A 96 -2.28 21.41 -2.56
C PHE A 96 -1.58 21.96 -1.31
N TYR A 97 -0.53 21.30 -0.83
CA TYR A 97 0.22 21.74 0.36
C TYR A 97 0.94 23.07 0.14
N HIS A 98 1.50 23.29 -1.05
CA HIS A 98 2.11 24.58 -1.41
C HIS A 98 1.10 25.73 -1.33
N LYS A 99 -0.14 25.53 -1.81
CA LYS A 99 -1.20 26.55 -1.70
C LYS A 99 -1.60 26.84 -0.25
N LEU A 100 -1.39 25.89 0.65
CA LEU A 100 -1.63 26.05 2.09
C LEU A 100 -0.42 26.59 2.86
N GLY A 101 0.74 26.76 2.20
CA GLY A 101 1.98 27.16 2.86
C GLY A 101 2.54 26.09 3.81
N MET A 102 2.21 24.82 3.57
CA MET A 102 2.57 23.68 4.42
C MET A 102 3.59 22.77 3.73
N GLU A 103 4.41 22.07 4.51
CA GLU A 103 5.28 21.00 4.01
C GLU A 103 4.45 19.75 3.69
N VAL A 104 4.86 18.98 2.67
CA VAL A 104 4.19 17.73 2.29
C VAL A 104 4.63 16.62 3.25
N PRO A 105 3.69 15.93 3.93
CA PRO A 105 4.02 14.80 4.78
C PRO A 105 4.64 13.64 3.99
N GLY A 106 5.73 13.05 4.50
CA GLY A 106 6.37 11.87 3.91
C GLY A 106 7.48 12.15 2.89
N ASP A 107 7.75 13.41 2.54
CA ASP A 107 8.94 13.79 1.79
C ASP A 107 10.17 13.72 2.72
N ILE A 108 10.75 12.52 2.91
CA ILE A 108 12.09 12.41 3.49
C ILE A 108 13.04 13.14 2.54
N LYS A 109 13.59 14.28 2.99
CA LYS A 109 14.66 15.00 2.29
C LYS A 109 15.87 14.07 2.19
N GLY A 110 16.01 13.39 1.06
CA GLY A 110 17.27 12.79 0.66
C GLY A 110 18.33 13.88 0.63
N GLU A 111 19.33 13.75 1.48
CA GLU A 111 20.50 14.62 1.52
C GLU A 111 21.20 14.60 0.15
N THR A 112 20.91 15.59 -0.68
CA THR A 112 21.82 16.01 -1.74
C THR A 112 22.46 17.30 -1.30
N GLY A 113 23.74 17.19 -0.91
CA GLY A 113 24.54 18.30 -0.44
C GLY A 113 24.55 19.48 -1.41
N SER A 114 24.44 20.67 -0.85
CA SER A 114 24.93 21.90 -1.47
C SER A 114 25.52 22.79 -0.40
N ALA A 115 26.84 22.90 -0.46
CA ALA A 115 27.63 23.86 0.28
C ALA A 115 27.22 25.30 -0.10
N LYS A 116 27.13 26.17 0.91
CA LYS A 116 27.44 27.62 0.94
C LYS A 116 27.07 28.14 2.34
N GLN A 117 28.02 28.21 3.27
CA GLN A 117 28.85 29.38 3.63
C GLN A 117 28.07 30.59 4.20
N HIS A 118 28.11 30.70 5.53
CA HIS A 118 28.17 31.89 6.42
C HIS A 118 27.79 33.27 5.86
N SER A 119 26.86 33.96 6.55
CA SER A 119 27.17 35.12 7.41
C SER A 119 25.92 35.73 8.10
N ASP A 120 25.92 35.71 9.44
CA ASP A 120 25.28 36.69 10.34
C ASP A 120 26.13 38.00 10.37
N PRO A 121 25.68 39.20 10.84
CA PRO A 121 24.95 39.38 12.12
C PRO A 121 24.00 40.60 12.33
N HIS A 122 23.26 40.52 13.45
CA HIS A 122 22.78 41.58 14.38
C HIS A 122 21.60 42.52 14.01
N ARG A 123 20.56 42.61 14.87
CA ARG A 123 20.46 43.55 16.02
C ARG A 123 19.09 43.52 16.79
N ASN A 124 19.20 43.43 18.14
CA ASN A 124 18.40 43.90 19.32
C ASN A 124 16.86 44.08 19.24
N GLY A 125 16.02 43.82 20.26
CA GLY A 125 16.14 43.41 21.68
C GLY A 125 14.83 43.76 22.44
N GLU A 126 14.52 42.97 23.50
CA GLU A 126 13.57 43.23 24.63
C GLU A 126 12.04 43.12 24.36
N THR A 127 11.23 42.26 25.02
CA THR A 127 10.76 42.40 26.44
C THR A 127 10.04 41.13 26.97
N LYS A 128 10.42 40.72 28.19
CA LYS A 128 9.78 39.97 29.34
C LYS A 128 8.49 39.09 29.24
N ALA A 129 8.68 37.83 29.67
CA ALA A 129 7.99 36.97 30.68
C ALA A 129 6.45 36.95 30.87
N ASP A 130 5.84 35.75 30.74
CA ASP A 130 4.99 35.09 31.76
C ASP A 130 4.90 33.56 31.49
N GLU A 131 4.56 32.79 32.52
CA GLU A 131 4.85 31.39 32.80
C GLU A 131 3.85 30.33 32.26
N SER A 132 4.34 29.07 32.33
CA SER A 132 3.61 27.83 32.66
C SER A 132 3.16 26.86 31.55
N CYS A 133 4.03 25.85 31.37
CA CYS A 133 3.79 24.40 31.47
C CYS A 133 2.52 23.79 30.85
N ASN A 134 2.72 22.89 29.88
CA ASN A 134 2.45 21.46 30.13
C ASN A 134 3.31 20.58 29.22
N LYS A 135 4.15 19.77 29.86
CA LYS A 135 4.80 18.59 29.29
C LYS A 135 3.72 17.52 29.11
N GLU A 136 3.47 17.11 27.88
CA GLU A 136 2.94 15.79 27.62
C GLU A 136 3.90 15.08 26.68
N ALA A 137 4.49 14.00 27.18
CA ALA A 137 5.38 13.11 26.46
C ALA A 137 4.55 12.40 25.38
N ALA A 138 4.68 12.85 24.14
CA ALA A 138 4.23 12.07 23.01
C ALA A 138 5.27 10.97 22.76
N GLU A 139 4.87 9.75 23.09
CA GLU A 139 5.59 8.51 22.86
C GLU A 139 6.13 8.46 21.43
N GLU A 140 7.45 8.51 21.28
CA GLU A 140 8.16 8.16 20.06
C GLU A 140 7.87 6.70 19.73
N LYS A 141 6.88 6.43 18.88
CA LYS A 141 6.78 5.15 18.21
C LYS A 141 7.81 5.14 17.10
N GLN A 142 8.92 4.45 17.35
CA GLN A 142 9.84 3.98 16.34
C GLN A 142 9.01 3.27 15.25
N GLU A 143 9.01 3.83 14.05
CA GLU A 143 8.54 3.14 12.85
C GLU A 143 9.55 2.05 12.52
N GLU A 144 9.40 0.91 13.19
CA GLU A 144 10.05 -0.33 12.78
C GLU A 144 9.58 -0.64 11.35
N ASP A 145 10.55 -0.74 10.45
CA ASP A 145 10.47 -1.38 9.13
C ASP A 145 10.01 -2.83 9.32
N ASN A 146 8.72 -2.98 9.62
CA ASN A 146 8.10 -4.28 9.78
C ASN A 146 7.95 -4.83 8.38
N ASP A 147 8.80 -5.80 8.06
CA ASP A 147 8.54 -6.74 7.00
C ASP A 147 7.18 -7.40 7.26
N TYR A 148 6.13 -6.89 6.62
CA TYR A 148 4.77 -7.42 6.74
C TYR A 148 4.60 -8.74 5.99
N HIS A 149 5.68 -9.37 5.49
CA HIS A 149 5.66 -10.80 5.22
C HIS A 149 5.51 -11.50 6.57
N ARG A 150 4.26 -11.70 6.98
CA ARG A 150 3.86 -12.67 8.01
C ARG A 150 4.74 -13.88 7.79
N SER A 151 5.62 -14.23 8.73
CA SER A 151 6.55 -15.32 8.51
C SER A 151 5.74 -16.56 8.12
N ASP A 152 5.92 -16.99 6.86
CA ASP A 152 5.19 -18.08 6.19
C ASP A 152 5.58 -19.45 6.81
N GLU A 153 5.49 -19.55 8.12
CA GLU A 153 6.02 -20.65 8.92
C GLU A 153 4.92 -21.61 9.35
N GLN A 154 3.64 -21.27 9.11
CA GLN A 154 2.50 -22.05 9.58
C GLN A 154 1.94 -23.00 8.52
N LEU A 155 2.24 -22.81 7.23
CA LEU A 155 1.65 -23.57 6.13
C LEU A 155 2.70 -24.07 5.13
N ASP A 156 2.61 -25.34 4.75
CA ASP A 156 3.27 -25.88 3.58
C ASP A 156 2.33 -25.77 2.37
N ILE A 157 2.81 -25.21 1.26
CA ILE A 157 2.12 -25.27 -0.04
C ILE A 157 2.75 -26.39 -0.86
N LEU A 158 1.90 -27.23 -1.45
CA LEU A 158 2.29 -28.40 -2.22
C LEU A 158 1.78 -28.33 -3.65
N CYS A 159 2.60 -28.80 -4.58
CA CYS A 159 2.22 -29.07 -5.96
C CYS A 159 2.56 -30.53 -6.26
N ASN A 160 1.56 -31.33 -6.66
CA ASN A 160 1.72 -32.78 -6.84
C ASN A 160 2.30 -33.49 -5.62
N GLU A 161 1.81 -33.15 -4.42
CA GLU A 161 2.27 -33.73 -3.14
C GLU A 161 3.73 -33.37 -2.75
N GLU A 162 4.43 -32.56 -3.55
CA GLU A 162 5.74 -32.00 -3.20
C GLU A 162 5.64 -30.58 -2.65
N ILE A 163 6.37 -30.31 -1.56
CA ILE A 163 6.46 -28.98 -0.97
C ILE A 163 7.11 -27.99 -1.96
N LEU A 164 6.50 -26.81 -2.10
CA LEU A 164 7.04 -25.68 -2.83
C LEU A 164 8.04 -24.92 -1.95
N GLY A 165 9.20 -24.59 -2.52
CA GLY A 165 10.15 -23.69 -1.86
C GLY A 165 9.58 -22.28 -1.78
N LYS A 166 9.97 -21.53 -0.75
CA LYS A 166 9.50 -20.15 -0.51
C LYS A 166 9.73 -19.21 -1.71
N ASP A 167 10.80 -19.43 -2.47
CA ASP A 167 11.16 -18.60 -3.64
C ASP A 167 10.59 -19.11 -4.97
N HIS A 168 9.76 -20.17 -4.96
CA HIS A 168 9.19 -20.72 -6.18
C HIS A 168 8.07 -19.84 -6.73
N THR A 169 8.37 -19.05 -7.75
CA THR A 169 7.34 -18.32 -8.50
C THR A 169 6.31 -19.27 -9.14
N LEU A 170 5.05 -18.86 -9.29
CA LEU A 170 4.03 -19.67 -9.98
C LEU A 170 4.46 -20.05 -11.41
N LYS A 171 5.20 -19.17 -12.10
CA LYS A 171 5.76 -19.47 -13.42
C LYS A 171 6.75 -20.63 -13.36
N PHE A 172 7.65 -20.64 -12.37
CA PHE A 172 8.58 -21.73 -12.16
C PHE A 172 7.82 -23.03 -11.91
N VAL A 173 6.84 -23.02 -10.98
CA VAL A 173 6.02 -24.20 -10.65
C VAL A 173 5.28 -24.75 -11.87
N VAL A 174 4.70 -23.87 -12.71
CA VAL A 174 4.02 -24.31 -13.94
C VAL A 174 5.00 -25.00 -14.89
N VAL A 175 6.19 -24.44 -15.07
CA VAL A 175 7.18 -24.94 -16.04
C VAL A 175 7.88 -26.22 -15.56
N THR A 176 8.10 -26.37 -14.26
CA THR A 176 8.86 -27.50 -13.68
C THR A 176 7.96 -28.61 -13.16
N ARG A 177 6.81 -28.28 -12.56
CA ARG A 177 5.94 -29.24 -11.87
C ARG A 177 4.55 -29.42 -12.51
N TRP A 178 4.12 -28.54 -13.42
CA TRP A 178 2.79 -28.63 -14.07
C TRP A 178 2.84 -28.68 -15.61
N ARG A 179 4.00 -28.90 -16.21
CA ARG A 179 4.25 -28.73 -17.66
C ARG A 179 3.32 -29.53 -18.57
N PHE A 180 2.94 -30.74 -18.15
CA PHE A 180 2.14 -31.68 -18.94
C PHE A 180 0.74 -31.91 -18.37
N LYS A 181 0.32 -31.09 -17.40
CA LYS A 181 -0.99 -31.20 -16.78
C LYS A 181 -1.95 -30.17 -17.36
N LYS A 182 -3.24 -30.52 -17.43
CA LYS A 182 -4.27 -29.58 -17.88
C LYS A 182 -4.43 -28.45 -16.87
N ALA A 183 -4.71 -27.25 -17.37
CA ALA A 183 -5.09 -26.12 -16.52
C ALA A 183 -6.45 -26.38 -15.85
N PRO A 184 -6.73 -25.81 -14.66
CA PRO A 184 -5.87 -24.88 -13.90
C PRO A 184 -4.72 -25.57 -13.14
N LEU A 185 -3.69 -24.80 -12.76
CA LEU A 185 -2.67 -25.25 -11.80
C LEU A 185 -3.35 -25.51 -10.46
N LEU A 186 -3.24 -26.73 -9.93
CA LEU A 186 -3.79 -27.09 -8.62
C LEU A 186 -2.68 -27.15 -7.58
N LEU A 187 -2.83 -26.36 -6.51
CA LEU A 187 -1.97 -26.35 -5.35
C LEU A 187 -2.76 -26.82 -4.12
N HIS A 188 -2.11 -27.60 -3.27
CA HIS A 188 -2.65 -28.03 -1.98
C HIS A 188 -1.91 -27.29 -0.87
N TYR A 189 -2.54 -27.12 0.30
CA TYR A 189 -1.88 -26.56 1.47
C TYR A 189 -2.14 -27.44 2.69
N ARG A 190 -1.24 -27.42 3.66
CA ARG A 190 -1.41 -28.08 4.96
C ARG A 190 -0.69 -27.29 6.07
N PRO A 191 -1.09 -27.43 7.34
CA PRO A 191 -0.30 -26.96 8.46
C PRO A 191 1.11 -27.57 8.43
N LYS A 192 2.13 -26.75 8.66
CA LYS A 192 3.50 -27.23 8.80
C LYS A 192 3.61 -28.10 10.05
N MET A 193 4.12 -29.31 9.90
CA MET A 193 4.35 -30.22 11.02
C MET A 193 5.76 -29.97 11.55
N ASP A 194 5.88 -29.29 12.69
CA ASP A 194 7.16 -29.20 13.39
C ASP A 194 7.48 -30.59 13.97
N LEU A 195 8.55 -31.20 13.46
CA LEU A 195 9.11 -32.40 14.07
C LEU A 195 9.77 -31.96 15.40
N LEU A 196 9.12 -32.32 16.52
CA LEU A 196 9.71 -32.27 17.86
C LEU A 196 10.97 -33.15 17.93
#